data_AF-A0AAV3XU45-F1
#
_entry.id   AF-A0AAV3XU45-F1
#
_cell.length_a   1.000
_cell.length_b   1.000
_cell.length_c   1.000
_cell.angle_alpha   90.00
_cell.angle_beta   90.00
_cell.angle_gamma   90.00
#
_symmetry.space_group_name_H-M   'P 1'
#
loop_
_entity.id
_entity.type
_entity.pdbx_description
1 polymer ?
#
loop_
_entity_poly.entity_id
_entity_poly.type
_entity_poly.pdbx_seq_one_letter_code
_entity_poly.pdbx_strand_id
1 'polypeptide(L)'
;MAQDRLKALSPALTSCCKGPGYSSPLEAMRSGPREKIVYLPCIQPPQSRKNKPDYLATVDVDPQSPSYGKVIHRLLMPYHEDELHHSGWNACSSCHDDASRARNRLILPALNSDRVYIIDVGTDPREPRFHK
;
A
#
# COMPACT_ATOMS: atom_id res chain seq x y z
N MET A 1 37.11 39.73 -1.87
CA MET A 1 37.98 38.54 -1.84
C MET A 1 37.21 37.41 -1.18
N ALA A 2 37.39 36.21 -1.70
CA ALA A 2 36.41 35.12 -1.73
C ALA A 2 35.97 34.60 -0.35
N GLN A 3 34.67 34.35 -0.24
CA GLN A 3 34.03 33.67 0.87
C GLN A 3 34.41 32.18 0.87
N ASP A 4 34.84 31.69 2.02
CA ASP A 4 35.11 30.28 2.31
C ASP A 4 33.88 29.42 2.06
N ARG A 5 33.93 28.63 0.98
CA ARG A 5 32.98 27.56 0.72
C ARG A 5 33.38 26.36 1.59
N LEU A 6 32.72 26.19 2.73
CA LEU A 6 32.52 24.84 3.28
C LEU A 6 31.66 24.07 2.27
N LYS A 7 32.32 23.38 1.33
CA LYS A 7 31.72 22.27 0.62
C LYS A 7 31.47 21.18 1.66
N ALA A 8 30.25 21.11 2.18
CA ALA A 8 29.76 19.88 2.75
C ALA A 8 29.97 18.80 1.67
N LEU A 9 30.84 17.83 1.95
CA LEU A 9 30.95 16.65 1.12
C LEU A 9 29.58 15.96 1.18
N SER A 10 28.79 16.10 0.13
CA SER A 10 27.66 15.22 -0.11
C SER A 10 28.21 13.79 -0.08
N PRO A 11 27.74 12.91 0.81
CA PRO A 11 28.14 11.52 0.73
C PRO A 11 27.73 11.02 -0.66
N ALA A 12 28.68 10.40 -1.36
CA ALA A 12 28.43 9.79 -2.65
C ALA A 12 27.18 8.92 -2.54
N LEU A 13 26.11 9.32 -3.22
CA LEU A 13 24.88 8.54 -3.35
C LEU A 13 25.27 7.25 -4.07
N THR A 14 25.54 6.22 -3.27
CA THR A 14 25.75 4.86 -3.73
C THR A 14 24.50 4.43 -4.51
N SER A 15 24.61 4.35 -5.83
CA SER A 15 23.54 3.94 -6.76
C SER A 15 23.17 2.45 -6.65
N CYS A 16 23.25 1.86 -5.46
CA CYS A 16 23.07 0.42 -5.29
C CYS A 16 21.58 0.05 -5.11
N CYS A 17 20.76 0.97 -4.61
CA CYS A 17 19.38 0.65 -4.27
C CYS A 17 18.44 1.74 -4.82
N LYS A 18 17.50 1.35 -5.67
CA LYS A 18 16.37 2.19 -6.06
C LYS A 18 15.24 2.00 -5.03
N GLY A 19 14.49 3.04 -4.75
CA GLY A 19 13.25 2.97 -3.98
C GLY A 19 12.11 2.27 -4.76
N PRO A 20 10.89 2.23 -4.22
CA PRO A 20 9.81 1.44 -4.81
C PRO A 20 9.30 2.04 -6.13
N GLY A 21 8.92 1.18 -7.07
CA GLY A 21 8.27 1.58 -8.32
C GLY A 21 9.23 1.91 -9.45
N TYR A 22 8.82 2.80 -10.34
CA TYR A 22 9.44 3.02 -11.65
C TYR A 22 9.65 4.52 -11.90
N SER A 23 10.70 4.87 -12.65
CA SER A 23 11.06 6.26 -12.95
C SER A 23 10.08 6.96 -13.89
N SER A 24 9.30 6.20 -14.66
CA SER A 24 8.32 6.74 -15.60
C SER A 24 7.12 5.81 -15.82
N PRO A 25 5.99 6.34 -16.33
CA PRO A 25 4.85 5.50 -16.72
C PRO A 25 5.20 4.44 -17.78
N LEU A 26 6.10 4.77 -18.73
CA LEU A 26 6.50 3.83 -19.79
C LEU A 26 7.32 2.66 -19.23
N GLU A 27 8.22 2.93 -18.27
CA GLU A 27 8.95 1.88 -17.56
C GLU A 27 7.98 1.01 -16.73
N ALA A 28 7.03 1.62 -16.03
CA ALA A 28 6.01 0.89 -15.27
C ALA A 28 5.21 -0.09 -16.15
N MET A 29 4.83 0.35 -17.35
CA MET A 29 4.10 -0.48 -18.31
C MET A 29 4.94 -1.63 -18.88
N ARG A 30 6.23 -1.41 -19.14
CA ARG A 30 7.11 -2.40 -19.80
C ARG A 30 7.72 -3.40 -18.83
N SER A 31 8.09 -2.95 -17.64
CA SER A 31 8.88 -3.71 -16.67
C SER A 31 8.08 -4.14 -15.45
N GLY A 32 6.86 -3.62 -15.28
CA GLY A 32 6.01 -3.99 -14.15
C GLY A 32 5.52 -5.43 -14.24
N PRO A 33 5.65 -6.24 -13.19
CA PRO A 33 5.08 -7.57 -13.16
C PRO A 33 3.55 -7.45 -13.13
N ARG A 34 2.87 -8.41 -13.77
CA ARG A 34 1.42 -8.56 -13.65
C ARG A 34 1.06 -8.82 -12.19
N GLU A 35 0.04 -8.13 -11.70
CA GLU A 35 -0.49 -8.30 -10.37
C GLU A 35 -1.04 -9.72 -10.16
N LYS A 36 -0.82 -10.26 -8.96
CA LYS A 36 -1.35 -11.57 -8.53
C LYS A 36 -2.39 -11.45 -7.43
N ILE A 37 -2.48 -10.28 -6.81
CA ILE A 37 -3.42 -9.97 -5.74
C ILE A 37 -3.97 -8.56 -5.90
N VAL A 38 -5.20 -8.34 -5.44
CA VAL A 38 -5.83 -7.03 -5.34
C VAL A 38 -6.41 -6.87 -3.94
N TYR A 39 -6.20 -5.70 -3.34
CA TYR A 39 -6.80 -5.32 -2.06
C TYR A 39 -8.01 -4.42 -2.30
N LEU A 40 -9.15 -4.76 -1.72
CA LEU A 40 -10.41 -4.03 -1.91
C LEU A 40 -10.99 -3.60 -0.55
N PRO A 41 -11.11 -2.28 -0.29
CA PRO A 41 -11.98 -1.78 0.76
C PRO A 41 -13.41 -2.27 0.52
N CYS A 42 -14.03 -2.86 1.53
CA CYS A 42 -15.38 -3.39 1.45
C CYS A 42 -16.24 -2.77 2.54
N ILE A 43 -17.22 -2.00 2.10
CA ILE A 43 -18.13 -1.22 2.94
C ILE A 43 -19.36 -2.06 3.28
N GLN A 44 -19.79 -2.02 4.54
CA GLN A 44 -21.07 -2.61 4.95
C GLN A 44 -22.23 -1.68 4.54
N PRO A 45 -23.31 -2.24 3.97
CA PRO A 45 -24.47 -1.43 3.62
C PRO A 45 -25.11 -0.80 4.87
N PRO A 46 -25.85 0.30 4.74
CA PRO A 46 -26.40 1.06 5.87
C PRO A 46 -27.18 0.21 6.88
N GLN A 47 -27.87 -0.85 6.41
CA GLN A 47 -28.68 -1.73 7.26
C GLN A 47 -27.84 -2.63 8.18
N SER A 48 -26.59 -2.95 7.83
CA SER A 48 -25.70 -3.82 8.62
C SER A 48 -24.53 -3.09 9.28
N ARG A 49 -24.29 -1.83 8.91
CA ARG A 49 -23.19 -0.97 9.38
C ARG A 49 -23.00 -0.94 10.90
N LYS A 50 -24.08 -1.00 11.69
CA LYS A 50 -24.03 -0.97 13.16
C LYS A 50 -23.55 -2.27 13.82
N ASN A 51 -23.69 -3.40 13.11
CA ASN A 51 -23.46 -4.74 13.67
C ASN A 51 -22.35 -5.51 12.95
N LYS A 52 -21.85 -4.98 11.82
CA LYS A 52 -20.74 -5.56 11.06
C LYS A 52 -19.73 -4.45 10.74
N PRO A 53 -18.43 -4.68 10.96
CA PRO A 53 -17.43 -3.72 10.55
C PRO A 53 -17.20 -3.80 9.04
N ASP A 54 -16.67 -2.71 8.48
CA ASP A 54 -16.05 -2.74 7.18
C ASP A 54 -14.80 -3.64 7.22
N TYR A 55 -14.28 -4.00 6.06
CA TYR A 55 -13.11 -4.87 6.00
C TYR A 55 -12.29 -4.65 4.73
N LEU A 56 -11.05 -5.12 4.76
CA LEU A 56 -10.18 -5.19 3.59
C LEU A 56 -10.22 -6.62 3.04
N ALA A 57 -10.70 -6.80 1.81
CA ALA A 57 -10.61 -8.07 1.11
C ALA A 57 -9.25 -8.18 0.40
N THR A 58 -8.62 -9.35 0.47
CA THR A 58 -7.53 -9.74 -0.42
C THR A 58 -8.07 -10.72 -1.43
N VAL A 59 -7.99 -10.37 -2.71
CA VAL A 59 -8.49 -11.16 -3.84
C VAL A 59 -7.31 -11.72 -4.61
N ASP A 60 -7.33 -13.03 -4.88
CA ASP A 60 -6.36 -13.67 -5.77
C ASP A 60 -6.76 -13.43 -7.22
N VAL A 61 -5.87 -12.81 -7.99
CA VAL A 61 -6.08 -12.48 -9.40
C VAL A 61 -5.03 -13.10 -10.31
N ASP A 62 -4.25 -14.07 -9.82
CA ASP A 62 -3.34 -14.86 -10.65
C ASP A 62 -4.13 -15.94 -11.42
N PRO A 63 -4.21 -15.91 -12.76
CA PRO A 63 -4.93 -16.90 -13.54
C PRO A 63 -4.40 -18.34 -13.40
N GLN A 64 -3.19 -18.51 -12.89
CA GLN A 64 -2.58 -19.82 -12.63
C GLN A 64 -2.90 -20.35 -11.23
N SER A 65 -3.50 -19.53 -10.36
CA SER A 65 -3.83 -19.92 -8.99
C SER A 65 -5.11 -20.76 -8.93
N PRO A 66 -5.17 -21.83 -8.12
CA PRO A 66 -6.41 -22.57 -7.88
C PRO A 66 -7.50 -21.72 -7.21
N SER A 67 -7.13 -20.60 -6.57
CA SER A 67 -8.05 -19.63 -5.97
C SER A 67 -8.30 -18.40 -6.85
N TYR A 68 -7.97 -18.44 -8.14
CA TYR A 68 -8.19 -17.32 -9.06
C TYR A 68 -9.65 -16.80 -8.99
N GLY A 69 -9.79 -15.48 -8.83
CA GLY A 69 -11.08 -14.80 -8.73
C GLY A 69 -11.79 -14.99 -7.38
N LYS A 70 -11.09 -15.47 -6.34
CA LYS A 70 -11.66 -15.65 -4.99
C LYS A 70 -11.09 -14.64 -4.00
N VAL A 71 -11.92 -14.28 -3.02
CA VAL A 71 -11.46 -13.61 -1.80
C VAL A 71 -10.72 -14.65 -0.96
N ILE A 72 -9.41 -14.46 -0.78
CA ILE A 72 -8.53 -15.38 -0.04
C ILE A 72 -8.30 -14.95 1.40
N HIS A 73 -8.52 -13.67 1.73
CA HIS A 73 -8.44 -13.17 3.10
C HIS A 73 -9.38 -11.99 3.32
N ARG A 74 -9.85 -11.82 4.57
CA ARG A 74 -10.67 -10.69 5.02
C ARG A 74 -10.13 -10.16 6.34
N LEU A 75 -9.55 -8.96 6.32
CA LEU A 75 -9.14 -8.25 7.52
C LEU A 75 -10.29 -7.35 7.98
N LEU A 76 -11.00 -7.77 9.02
CA LEU A 76 -12.11 -6.99 9.60
C LEU A 76 -11.56 -5.76 10.35
N MET A 77 -12.21 -4.60 10.15
CA MET A 77 -11.88 -3.42 10.95
C MET A 77 -12.35 -3.60 12.39
N PRO A 78 -11.63 -3.01 13.37
CA PRO A 78 -11.95 -3.18 14.79
C PRO A 78 -13.20 -2.40 15.21
N TYR A 79 -13.66 -1.44 14.40
CA TYR A 79 -14.78 -0.57 14.72
C TYR A 79 -15.88 -0.65 13.64
N HIS A 80 -17.09 -0.29 14.05
CA HIS A 80 -18.24 -0.16 13.16
C HIS A 80 -18.30 1.25 12.55
N GLU A 81 -19.09 1.38 11.48
CA GLU A 81 -19.47 2.67 10.90
C GLU A 81 -18.30 3.51 10.37
N ASP A 82 -17.25 2.86 9.86
CA ASP A 82 -16.06 3.50 9.30
C ASP A 82 -16.25 4.13 7.92
N GLU A 83 -16.94 3.43 7.02
CA GLU A 83 -17.00 3.78 5.60
C GLU A 83 -15.61 3.80 4.94
N LEU A 84 -14.98 2.63 4.88
CA LEU A 84 -13.72 2.43 4.13
C LEU A 84 -13.94 2.68 2.63
N HIS A 85 -13.58 3.87 2.14
CA HIS A 85 -13.93 4.28 0.79
C HIS A 85 -12.77 4.20 -0.21
N HIS A 86 -11.67 4.86 0.12
CA HIS A 86 -10.44 4.86 -0.68
C HIS A 86 -9.27 4.33 0.13
N SER A 87 -8.25 3.84 -0.56
CA SER A 87 -7.00 3.42 0.05
C SER A 87 -5.82 3.76 -0.86
N GLY A 88 -4.64 3.86 -0.26
CA GLY A 88 -3.41 4.16 -0.98
C GLY A 88 -2.20 3.48 -0.34
N TRP A 89 -1.08 3.51 -1.05
CA TRP A 89 0.19 2.97 -0.56
C TRP A 89 0.94 4.01 0.26
N ASN A 90 1.68 3.55 1.28
CA ASN A 90 2.57 4.42 2.06
C ASN A 90 3.75 4.99 1.24
N ALA A 91 4.16 4.30 0.17
CA ALA A 91 5.19 4.75 -0.76
C ALA A 91 4.92 4.17 -2.16
N CYS A 92 5.21 4.93 -3.21
CA CYS A 92 5.00 4.52 -4.60
C CYS A 92 6.15 5.03 -5.49
N SER A 93 5.96 5.06 -6.81
CA SER A 93 6.97 5.51 -7.77
C SER A 93 7.51 6.93 -7.53
N SER A 94 6.79 7.78 -6.78
CA SER A 94 7.32 9.09 -6.36
C SER A 94 8.55 8.97 -5.45
N CYS A 95 8.82 7.79 -4.89
CA CYS A 95 10.00 7.49 -4.09
C CYS A 95 11.04 6.67 -4.88
N HIS A 96 11.01 6.65 -6.22
CA HIS A 96 11.87 5.78 -7.05
C HIS A 96 13.38 5.91 -6.72
N ASP A 97 13.85 7.11 -6.39
CA ASP A 97 15.26 7.37 -6.08
C ASP A 97 15.57 7.35 -4.56
N ASP A 98 14.60 6.98 -3.72
CA ASP A 98 14.75 6.90 -2.26
C ASP A 98 14.72 5.45 -1.77
N ALA A 99 15.91 4.84 -1.68
CA ALA A 99 16.12 3.47 -1.19
C ALA A 99 15.64 3.24 0.25
N SER A 100 15.46 4.29 1.05
CA SER A 100 15.00 4.16 2.44
C SER A 100 13.50 3.85 2.55
N ARG A 101 12.78 3.92 1.42
CA ARG A 101 11.33 3.70 1.36
C ARG A 101 10.98 2.30 0.89
N ALA A 102 9.87 1.79 1.39
CA ALA A 102 9.29 0.53 0.96
C ALA A 102 7.78 0.69 0.75
N ARG A 103 7.25 0.08 -0.32
CA ARG A 103 5.82 -0.08 -0.56
C ARG A 103 5.35 -1.36 0.11
N ASN A 104 5.03 -1.27 1.39
CA ASN A 104 4.71 -2.44 2.22
C ASN A 104 3.54 -2.20 3.17
N ARG A 105 2.88 -1.05 3.07
CA ARG A 105 1.70 -0.73 3.86
C ARG A 105 0.61 -0.09 3.01
N LEU A 106 -0.63 -0.45 3.30
CA LEU A 106 -1.80 0.27 2.83
C LEU A 106 -2.28 1.25 3.90
N ILE A 107 -2.68 2.43 3.45
CA ILE A 107 -3.27 3.49 4.25
C ILE A 107 -4.75 3.55 3.91
N LEU A 108 -5.60 3.31 4.91
CA LEU A 108 -7.05 3.21 4.77
C LEU A 108 -7.73 4.25 5.67
N PRO A 109 -7.99 5.47 5.17
CA PRO A 109 -8.86 6.42 5.83
C PRO A 109 -10.31 5.92 5.85
N ALA A 110 -10.98 6.15 6.97
CA ALA A 110 -12.39 5.86 7.18
C ALA A 110 -13.19 7.17 7.05
N LEU A 111 -14.05 7.26 6.03
CA LEU A 111 -14.72 8.52 5.67
C LEU A 111 -15.70 9.01 6.75
N ASN A 112 -16.26 8.10 7.53
CA ASN A 112 -17.34 8.41 8.48
C ASN A 112 -16.88 8.47 9.95
N SER A 113 -15.60 8.21 10.26
CA SER A 113 -15.15 8.02 11.65
C SER A 113 -13.83 8.71 12.03
N ASP A 114 -13.25 9.51 11.14
CA ASP A 114 -11.93 10.17 11.30
C ASP A 114 -10.76 9.22 11.59
N ARG A 115 -10.97 7.90 11.49
CA ARG A 115 -9.92 6.89 11.72
C ARG A 115 -9.07 6.69 10.47
N VAL A 116 -7.80 6.40 10.68
CA VAL A 116 -6.89 5.97 9.61
C VAL A 116 -6.24 4.67 10.05
N TYR A 117 -6.46 3.61 9.27
CA TYR A 117 -5.82 2.32 9.49
C TYR A 117 -4.57 2.20 8.65
N ILE A 118 -3.49 1.72 9.27
CA ILE A 118 -2.25 1.37 8.60
C ILE A 118 -2.18 -0.15 8.59
N ILE A 119 -2.17 -0.73 7.40
CA ILE A 119 -2.22 -2.18 7.20
C ILE A 119 -0.87 -2.65 6.66
N ASP A 120 -0.20 -3.54 7.40
CA ASP A 120 0.99 -4.25 6.96
C ASP A 120 0.62 -5.32 5.94
N VAL A 121 1.18 -5.17 4.73
CA VAL A 121 1.10 -6.14 3.64
C VAL A 121 2.48 -6.62 3.19
N GLY A 122 3.54 -6.17 3.88
CA GLY A 122 4.92 -6.54 3.59
C GLY A 122 5.32 -7.87 4.20
N THR A 123 4.74 -8.22 5.36
CA THR A 123 5.03 -9.51 6.01
C THR A 123 4.41 -10.67 5.24
N ASP A 124 3.11 -10.60 4.98
CA ASP A 124 2.39 -11.56 4.13
C ASP A 124 1.39 -10.79 3.25
N PRO A 125 1.66 -10.67 1.94
CA PRO A 125 0.74 -9.99 1.04
C PRO A 125 -0.63 -10.69 0.90
N ARG A 126 -0.72 -12.00 1.17
CA ARG A 126 -1.97 -12.77 1.06
C ARG A 126 -2.80 -12.70 2.34
N GLU A 127 -2.18 -12.35 3.47
CA GLU A 127 -2.82 -12.20 4.79
C GLU A 127 -2.47 -10.86 5.47
N PRO A 128 -3.02 -9.73 4.99
CA PRO A 128 -2.80 -8.41 5.59
C PRO A 128 -3.18 -8.32 7.07
N ARG A 129 -2.46 -7.48 7.82
CA ARG A 129 -2.71 -7.27 9.25
C ARG A 129 -2.53 -5.82 9.67
N PHE A 130 -3.07 -5.43 10.83
CA PHE A 130 -2.79 -4.10 11.37
C PHE A 130 -1.30 -3.90 11.63
N HIS A 131 -0.79 -2.74 11.19
CA HIS A 131 0.54 -2.27 11.57
C HIS A 131 0.53 -1.83 13.03
N LYS A 132 1.66 -2.01 13.72
CA LYS A 132 1.84 -1.67 15.14
C LYS A 132 2.35 -0.25 15.30
#